data_AF-F3PAF9-F1
#
_entry.id   AF-F3PAF9-F1
#
_cell.length_a   1.000
_cell.length_b   1.000
_cell.length_c   1.000
_cell.angle_alpha   90.00
_cell.angle_beta   90.00
_cell.angle_gamma   90.00
#
_symmetry.space_group_name_H-M   'P 1'
#
loop_
_entity.id
_entity.type
_entity.pdbx_description
1 polymer ?
#
loop_
_entity_poly.entity_id
_entity_poly.type
_entity_poly.pdbx_seq_one_letter_code
_entity_poly.pdbx_strand_id
1 'polypeptide(L)'
;MHLRHRRPASSWRRLAGVATALPLLVAGLLTSPAQAAPGTESVIASGIYNSNGTGCQGSSASADCLSWGLRIPSTIAPKKDLTVTIEADSAPGQWVWNCLASDRVAGTASFYDSPNGDGTRKLSESDLRYFAHLYYGIYGDSAGQVDAITCTPEHLSITYKIDDLVRSEGSYLDLSFGTTTVTPGSGERTYSFSPTVTTSADNTSQKITATVQKPAENAAPR
;
A
#
# COMPACT_ATOMS: atom_id res chain seq x y z
N MET A 1 -18.75 -47.68 56.83
CA MET A 1 -18.00 -48.06 58.04
C MET A 1 -16.78 -48.89 57.65
N HIS A 2 -15.60 -48.39 58.04
CA HIS A 2 -14.32 -49.06 58.36
C HIS A 2 -13.73 -50.12 57.41
N LEU A 3 -12.66 -49.76 56.68
CA LEU A 3 -11.22 -49.84 57.04
C LEU A 3 -10.63 -51.24 56.82
N ARG A 4 -9.56 -51.32 56.02
CA ARG A 4 -8.23 -51.70 56.53
C ARG A 4 -7.12 -51.45 55.51
N HIS A 5 -6.15 -50.66 55.95
CA HIS A 5 -4.79 -50.55 55.44
C HIS A 5 -4.09 -51.90 55.26
N ARG A 6 -3.17 -51.96 54.28
CA ARG A 6 -1.84 -52.56 54.43
C ARG A 6 -0.85 -51.93 53.43
N ARG A 7 0.17 -51.22 53.96
CA ARG A 7 1.53 -51.11 53.40
C ARG A 7 2.36 -52.22 54.07
N PRO A 8 3.39 -52.82 53.43
CA PRO A 8 4.76 -52.23 53.45
C PRO A 8 5.61 -52.57 52.19
N ALA A 9 6.51 -51.69 51.73
CA ALA A 9 7.97 -51.61 51.99
C ALA A 9 8.88 -52.20 50.89
N SER A 10 9.82 -51.37 50.41
CA SER A 10 11.21 -51.67 49.99
C SER A 10 11.66 -50.57 49.00
N SER A 11 12.49 -49.62 49.43
CA SER A 11 13.95 -49.65 49.56
C SER A 11 14.69 -49.35 48.24
N TRP A 12 15.09 -48.08 48.12
CA TRP A 12 16.39 -47.59 47.65
C TRP A 12 17.09 -48.27 46.46
N ARG A 13 17.34 -47.47 45.41
CA ARG A 13 18.63 -47.46 44.72
C ARG A 13 18.97 -46.04 44.27
N ARG A 14 20.19 -45.62 44.62
CA ARG A 14 20.84 -44.36 44.23
C ARG A 14 21.54 -44.56 42.88
N LEU A 15 21.45 -43.58 41.97
CA LEU A 15 22.39 -43.28 40.89
C LEU A 15 22.36 -41.75 40.74
N ALA A 16 23.33 -41.00 41.27
CA ALA A 16 24.65 -40.70 40.69
C ALA A 16 24.57 -39.91 39.36
N GLY A 17 24.84 -38.61 39.46
CA GLY A 17 25.54 -37.78 38.47
C GLY A 17 24.87 -37.53 37.12
N VAL A 18 24.61 -36.26 36.81
CA VAL A 18 25.42 -35.41 35.90
C VAL A 18 24.74 -34.03 35.88
N ALA A 19 25.45 -33.00 36.36
CA ALA A 19 25.05 -31.61 36.17
C ALA A 19 25.52 -31.17 34.78
N THR A 20 24.64 -31.25 33.78
CA THR A 20 24.84 -30.58 32.49
C THR A 20 24.27 -29.18 32.60
N ALA A 21 25.16 -28.18 32.62
CA ALA A 21 24.79 -26.78 32.45
C ALA A 21 24.09 -26.63 31.07
N LEU A 22 22.82 -26.27 31.09
CA LEU A 22 22.07 -25.89 29.89
C LEU A 22 22.66 -24.58 29.35
N PRO A 23 23.11 -24.50 28.10
CA PRO A 23 23.35 -23.21 27.47
C PRO A 23 21.99 -22.54 27.26
N LEU A 24 21.77 -21.40 27.92
CA LEU A 24 20.65 -20.51 27.65
C LEU A 24 20.81 -19.97 26.22
N LEU A 25 20.13 -20.59 25.27
CA LEU A 25 19.87 -20.00 23.96
C LEU A 25 18.93 -18.81 24.17
N VAL A 26 19.52 -17.62 24.27
CA VAL A 26 18.80 -16.36 24.12
C VAL A 26 18.40 -16.27 22.65
N ALA A 27 17.17 -16.70 22.34
CA ALA A 27 16.54 -16.36 21.09
C ALA A 27 16.31 -14.85 21.10
N GLY A 28 17.11 -14.11 20.32
CA GLY A 28 16.85 -12.71 20.03
C GLY A 28 15.50 -12.61 19.35
N LEU A 29 14.48 -12.16 20.08
CA LEU A 29 13.25 -11.66 19.50
C LEU A 29 13.64 -10.39 18.71
N LEU A 30 13.88 -10.55 17.41
CA LEU A 30 13.78 -9.45 16.48
C LEU A 30 12.32 -9.00 16.55
N THR A 31 12.05 -8.00 17.40
CA THR A 31 10.80 -7.27 17.34
C THR A 31 10.82 -6.50 16.02
N SER A 32 10.32 -7.13 14.96
CA SER A 32 9.82 -6.40 13.81
C SER A 32 8.90 -5.31 14.36
N PRO A 33 9.01 -4.05 13.94
CA PRO A 33 8.01 -3.07 14.28
C PRO A 33 6.68 -3.61 13.74
N ALA A 34 5.75 -3.92 14.64
CA ALA A 34 4.37 -4.17 14.27
C ALA A 34 3.87 -2.86 13.66
N GLN A 35 3.86 -2.79 12.33
CA GLN A 35 3.20 -1.71 11.64
C GLN A 35 1.74 -1.78 12.08
N ALA A 36 1.27 -0.73 12.75
CA ALA A 36 -0.14 -0.60 13.09
C ALA A 36 -0.94 -0.84 11.80
N ALA A 37 -1.98 -1.67 11.88
CA ALA A 37 -2.91 -1.78 10.77
C ALA A 37 -3.39 -0.36 10.43
N PRO A 38 -3.36 0.07 9.15
CA PRO A 38 -3.84 1.39 8.79
C PRO A 38 -5.26 1.54 9.32
N GLY A 39 -5.45 2.52 10.22
CA GLY A 39 -6.77 2.87 10.69
C GLY A 39 -7.62 3.33 9.51
N THR A 40 -8.94 3.17 9.58
CA THR A 40 -9.90 3.58 8.54
C THR A 40 -9.80 5.08 8.17
N GLU A 41 -9.03 5.86 8.94
CA GLU A 41 -8.78 7.29 8.77
C GLU A 41 -7.44 7.62 8.10
N SER A 42 -6.61 6.62 7.80
CA SER A 42 -5.26 6.79 7.25
C SER A 42 -5.19 6.59 5.74
N VAL A 43 -4.12 7.10 5.11
CA VAL A 43 -3.84 6.85 3.69
C VAL A 43 -3.61 5.35 3.47
N ILE A 44 -4.23 4.80 2.43
CA ILE A 44 -4.12 3.37 2.11
C ILE A 44 -3.30 3.21 0.83
N ALA A 45 -2.26 2.38 0.88
CA ALA A 45 -1.53 1.96 -0.31
C ALA A 45 -2.04 0.61 -0.82
N SER A 46 -2.09 0.44 -2.14
CA SER A 46 -2.50 -0.81 -2.79
C SER A 46 -1.62 -1.11 -3.99
N GLY A 47 -1.63 -2.36 -4.45
CA GLY A 47 -0.92 -2.80 -5.63
C GLY A 47 -1.77 -3.75 -6.45
N ILE A 48 -1.65 -3.67 -7.77
CA ILE A 48 -2.35 -4.56 -8.71
C ILE A 48 -1.33 -5.06 -9.72
N TYR A 49 -1.36 -6.37 -9.96
CA TYR A 49 -0.60 -7.03 -10.98
C TYR A 49 -1.55 -7.67 -11.98
N ASN A 50 -1.45 -7.28 -13.25
CA ASN A 50 -2.30 -7.79 -14.33
C ASN A 50 -1.45 -8.58 -15.33
N SER A 51 -1.62 -9.90 -15.36
CA SER A 51 -0.95 -10.78 -16.32
C SER A 51 -1.46 -10.58 -17.76
N ASN A 52 -2.74 -10.19 -17.91
CA ASN A 52 -3.43 -10.17 -19.20
C ASN A 52 -3.35 -8.82 -19.95
N GLY A 53 -2.59 -7.85 -19.45
CA GLY A 53 -2.42 -6.54 -20.10
C GLY A 53 -3.63 -5.58 -20.07
N THR A 54 -4.83 -6.06 -19.73
CA THR A 54 -6.01 -5.19 -19.53
C THR A 54 -5.89 -4.40 -18.23
N GLY A 55 -6.08 -3.08 -18.28
CA GLY A 55 -6.00 -2.20 -17.09
C GLY A 55 -4.62 -1.60 -16.81
N CYS A 56 -3.65 -1.77 -17.74
CA CYS A 56 -2.33 -1.18 -17.61
C CYS A 56 -2.33 0.32 -17.87
N GLN A 57 -1.99 1.10 -16.85
CA GLN A 57 -1.86 2.56 -16.97
C GLN A 57 -0.61 2.91 -17.78
N GLY A 58 -0.82 3.43 -19.00
CA GLY A 58 0.25 3.96 -19.88
C GLY A 58 1.17 2.93 -20.54
N SER A 59 0.88 1.63 -20.43
CA SER A 59 1.49 0.59 -21.28
C SER A 59 0.39 -0.03 -22.13
N SER A 60 0.33 0.36 -23.40
CA SER A 60 -0.54 -0.33 -24.35
C SER A 60 -0.07 -1.78 -24.49
N ALA A 61 -0.79 -2.70 -23.86
CA ALA A 61 -0.74 -4.15 -24.11
C ALA A 61 0.54 -4.90 -23.70
N SER A 62 1.31 -4.46 -22.71
CA SER A 62 2.26 -5.38 -22.07
C SER A 62 1.48 -6.37 -21.20
N ALA A 63 1.56 -7.67 -21.50
CA ALA A 63 1.36 -8.69 -20.47
C ALA A 63 2.21 -8.31 -19.24
N ASP A 64 1.77 -8.67 -18.04
CA ASP A 64 2.54 -8.50 -16.79
C ASP A 64 2.76 -7.06 -16.30
N CYS A 65 1.73 -6.21 -16.32
CA CYS A 65 1.84 -4.85 -15.79
C CYS A 65 1.55 -4.77 -14.29
N LEU A 66 2.31 -3.90 -13.63
CA LEU A 66 2.22 -3.59 -12.21
C LEU A 66 1.76 -2.13 -12.06
N SER A 67 0.81 -1.89 -11.18
CA SER A 67 0.38 -0.54 -10.82
C SER A 67 0.27 -0.39 -9.31
N TRP A 68 0.60 0.79 -8.82
CA TRP A 68 0.49 1.15 -7.41
C TRP A 68 -0.63 2.17 -7.21
N GLY A 69 -1.32 2.06 -6.08
CA GLY A 69 -2.42 2.93 -5.72
C GLY A 69 -2.20 3.61 -4.37
N LEU A 70 -2.70 4.83 -4.24
CA LEU A 70 -2.84 5.54 -2.96
C LEU A 70 -4.25 6.10 -2.84
N ARG A 71 -4.93 5.77 -1.75
CA ARG A 71 -6.22 6.34 -1.38
C ARG A 71 -6.05 7.34 -0.25
N ILE A 72 -6.49 8.57 -0.47
CA ILE A 72 -6.43 9.67 0.48
C ILE A 72 -7.86 9.97 0.93
N PRO A 73 -8.26 9.55 2.16
CA PRO A 73 -9.61 9.79 2.65
C PRO A 73 -9.86 11.26 3.02
N SER A 74 -11.14 11.67 2.98
CA SER A 74 -11.53 13.02 3.40
C SER A 74 -11.31 13.28 4.89
N THR A 75 -11.20 12.22 5.70
CA THR A 75 -10.99 12.28 7.17
C THR A 75 -9.70 12.97 7.61
N ILE A 76 -8.63 12.96 6.79
CA ILE A 76 -7.34 13.58 7.13
C ILE A 76 -7.46 15.11 7.27
N ALA A 77 -8.39 15.72 6.55
CA ALA A 77 -8.72 17.14 6.62
C ALA A 77 -10.16 17.35 6.13
N PRO A 78 -11.17 17.15 6.99
CA PRO A 78 -12.56 17.21 6.57
C PRO A 78 -12.95 18.65 6.19
N LYS A 79 -13.58 18.83 5.02
CA LYS A 79 -14.06 20.14 4.54
C LYS A 79 -13.00 21.25 4.55
N LYS A 80 -11.75 20.88 4.27
CA LYS A 80 -10.61 21.79 4.17
C LYS A 80 -9.72 21.36 3.02
N ASP A 81 -9.08 22.34 2.38
CA ASP A 81 -8.06 22.08 1.39
C ASP A 81 -6.97 21.17 1.98
N LEU A 82 -6.48 20.25 1.16
CA LEU A 82 -5.42 19.33 1.53
C LEU A 82 -4.36 19.30 0.45
N THR A 83 -3.12 19.56 0.83
CA THR A 83 -1.96 19.26 -0.01
C THR A 83 -1.36 17.93 0.46
N VAL A 84 -1.09 17.05 -0.49
CA VAL A 84 -0.49 15.73 -0.27
C VAL A 84 0.78 15.65 -1.08
N THR A 85 1.92 15.43 -0.43
CA THR A 85 3.20 15.14 -1.09
C THR A 85 3.52 13.67 -0.94
N ILE A 86 3.89 13.03 -2.04
CA ILE A 86 4.22 11.62 -2.11
C ILE A 86 5.62 11.50 -2.70
N GLU A 87 6.48 10.77 -2.00
CA GLU A 87 7.83 10.44 -2.41
C GLU A 87 7.96 8.92 -2.48
N ALA A 88 8.35 8.39 -3.62
CA ALA A 88 8.45 6.95 -3.79
C ALA A 88 9.53 6.54 -4.80
N ASP A 89 10.45 5.69 -4.32
CA ASP A 89 11.43 5.05 -5.16
C ASP A 89 10.88 3.76 -5.76
N SER A 90 11.32 3.46 -6.98
CA SER A 90 11.15 2.16 -7.60
C SER A 90 11.94 1.07 -6.87
N ALA A 91 11.67 -0.19 -7.19
CA ALA A 91 12.45 -1.30 -6.66
C ALA A 91 13.51 -1.75 -7.69
N PRO A 92 14.81 -1.48 -7.46
CA PRO A 92 15.86 -1.81 -8.41
C PRO A 92 15.82 -3.27 -8.87
N GLY A 93 15.81 -3.47 -10.19
CA GLY A 93 15.76 -4.80 -10.80
C GLY A 93 14.41 -5.53 -10.70
N GLN A 94 13.37 -4.89 -10.17
CA GLN A 94 12.01 -5.46 -10.10
C GLN A 94 11.01 -4.68 -10.95
N TRP A 95 10.97 -3.36 -10.80
CA TRP A 95 10.08 -2.50 -11.54
C TRP A 95 10.59 -1.05 -11.54
N VAL A 96 10.14 -0.26 -12.50
CA VAL A 96 10.45 1.16 -12.66
C VAL A 96 9.19 1.98 -12.91
N TRP A 97 9.21 3.27 -12.57
CA TRP A 97 8.10 4.18 -12.89
C TRP A 97 7.94 4.33 -14.40
N ASN A 98 6.68 4.31 -14.87
CA ASN A 98 6.37 4.59 -16.26
C ASN A 98 6.24 6.11 -16.46
N CYS A 99 7.38 6.81 -16.46
CA CYS A 99 7.44 8.24 -16.71
C CYS A 99 7.22 8.54 -18.20
N LEU A 100 6.16 9.29 -18.51
CA LEU A 100 5.86 9.73 -19.88
C LEU A 100 6.65 10.99 -20.26
N ALA A 101 7.02 11.79 -19.25
CA ALA A 101 7.93 12.93 -19.32
C ALA A 101 8.51 13.18 -17.91
N SER A 102 9.44 14.12 -17.76
CA SER A 102 10.01 14.47 -16.44
C SER A 102 8.96 15.01 -15.47
N ASP A 103 7.88 15.60 -15.97
CA ASP A 103 6.77 16.21 -15.24
C ASP A 103 5.46 15.41 -15.42
N ARG A 104 5.56 14.12 -15.78
CA ARG A 104 4.40 13.29 -16.07
C ARG A 104 4.67 11.81 -15.86
N VAL A 105 3.84 11.18 -15.04
CA VAL A 105 3.81 9.72 -14.86
C VAL A 105 2.55 9.14 -15.48
N ALA A 106 2.63 7.94 -16.03
CA ALA A 106 1.45 7.20 -16.42
C ALA A 106 0.58 6.91 -15.19
N GLY A 107 -0.73 7.14 -15.30
CA GLY A 107 -1.63 7.00 -14.16
C GLY A 107 -2.79 7.97 -14.19
N THR A 108 -3.60 7.91 -13.15
CA THR A 108 -4.81 8.71 -13.00
C THR A 108 -5.00 9.18 -11.57
N ALA A 109 -5.50 10.40 -11.41
CA ALA A 109 -6.18 10.84 -10.20
C ALA A 109 -7.69 10.67 -10.41
N SER A 110 -8.39 10.02 -9.48
CA SER A 110 -9.84 9.83 -9.51
C SER A 110 -10.44 10.26 -8.19
N PHE A 111 -11.44 11.13 -8.24
CA PHE A 111 -12.16 11.53 -7.03
C PHE A 111 -13.47 10.77 -6.91
N TYR A 112 -13.76 10.27 -5.71
CA TYR A 112 -14.96 9.52 -5.40
C TYR A 112 -15.76 10.24 -4.33
N ASP A 113 -17.06 10.36 -4.57
CA ASP A 113 -18.01 10.89 -3.60
C ASP A 113 -18.23 9.91 -2.44
N SER A 114 -18.81 10.41 -1.38
CA SER A 114 -19.33 9.60 -0.29
C SER A 114 -20.25 8.51 -0.84
N PRO A 115 -20.09 7.25 -0.39
CA PRO A 115 -21.01 6.19 -0.79
C PRO A 115 -22.45 6.59 -0.49
N ASN A 116 -23.34 6.40 -1.45
CA ASN A 116 -24.78 6.53 -1.26
C ASN A 116 -25.43 5.15 -1.39
N GLY A 117 -26.77 5.07 -1.32
CA GLY A 117 -27.51 3.81 -1.45
C GLY A 117 -27.19 2.98 -2.71
N ASP A 118 -26.57 3.60 -3.71
CA ASP A 118 -26.19 2.98 -4.99
C ASP A 118 -24.69 2.66 -5.09
N GLY A 119 -23.93 2.85 -4.01
CA GLY A 119 -22.49 2.58 -3.92
C GLY A 119 -21.62 3.83 -4.02
N THR A 120 -20.34 3.63 -4.38
CA THR A 120 -19.38 4.74 -4.51
C THR A 120 -19.45 5.31 -5.92
N ARG A 121 -19.64 6.62 -6.05
CA ARG A 121 -19.71 7.31 -7.35
C ARG A 121 -18.39 8.03 -7.65
N LYS A 122 -17.76 7.71 -8.79
CA LYS A 122 -16.64 8.49 -9.32
C LYS A 122 -17.16 9.85 -9.81
N LEU A 123 -16.64 10.94 -9.27
CA LEU A 123 -17.01 12.30 -9.68
C LEU A 123 -16.28 12.73 -10.93
N SER A 124 -14.98 12.50 -10.97
CA SER A 124 -14.12 12.91 -12.08
C SER A 124 -12.76 12.20 -12.00
N GLU A 125 -12.01 12.31 -13.09
CA GLU A 125 -10.71 11.70 -13.31
C GLU A 125 -9.83 12.65 -14.12
N SER A 126 -8.53 12.64 -13.84
CA SER A 126 -7.51 13.35 -14.61
C SER A 126 -6.24 12.50 -14.73
N ASP A 127 -5.35 12.85 -15.66
CA ASP A 127 -4.02 12.24 -15.74
C ASP A 127 -3.07 12.84 -14.69
N LEU A 128 -1.88 12.24 -14.54
CA LEU A 128 -0.86 12.69 -13.58
C LEU A 128 0.28 13.44 -14.28
N ARG A 129 -0.02 14.66 -14.73
CA ARG A 129 0.96 15.63 -15.26
C ARG A 129 0.91 16.93 -14.46
N TYR A 130 1.97 17.72 -14.50
CA TYR A 130 1.96 19.07 -13.92
C TYR A 130 0.76 19.90 -14.43
N PHE A 131 0.05 20.55 -13.52
CA PHE A 131 -1.20 21.28 -13.78
C PHE A 131 -2.35 20.45 -14.38
N ALA A 132 -2.33 19.11 -14.25
CA ALA A 132 -3.53 18.34 -14.48
C ALA A 132 -4.57 18.68 -13.42
N HIS A 133 -5.69 19.25 -13.85
CA HIS A 133 -6.84 19.53 -13.00
C HIS A 133 -7.87 18.41 -13.11
N LEU A 134 -8.47 18.09 -11.98
CA LEU A 134 -9.60 17.17 -11.88
C LEU A 134 -10.89 18.00 -11.79
N TYR A 135 -11.54 18.24 -12.92
CA TYR A 135 -12.73 19.08 -13.00
C TYR A 135 -14.01 18.28 -12.78
N TYR A 136 -14.98 18.81 -12.04
CA TYR A 136 -16.28 18.20 -11.80
C TYR A 136 -17.43 19.21 -11.98
N GLY A 137 -18.65 18.69 -12.10
CA GLY A 137 -19.84 19.50 -12.29
C GLY A 137 -19.96 20.14 -13.67
N ILE A 138 -21.10 20.80 -13.92
CA ILE A 138 -21.39 21.43 -15.22
C ILE A 138 -20.61 22.73 -15.46
N TYR A 139 -20.07 23.33 -14.40
CA TYR A 139 -19.33 24.59 -14.44
C TYR A 139 -17.80 24.39 -14.49
N GLY A 140 -17.34 23.13 -14.41
CA GLY A 140 -15.91 22.83 -14.42
C GLY A 140 -15.20 23.22 -13.13
N ASP A 141 -15.86 23.05 -11.98
CA ASP A 141 -15.27 23.28 -10.67
C ASP A 141 -14.09 22.33 -10.47
N SER A 142 -13.02 22.79 -9.81
CA SER A 142 -11.87 21.93 -9.51
C SER A 142 -12.14 21.11 -8.25
N ALA A 143 -11.89 19.81 -8.32
CA ALA A 143 -11.79 18.92 -7.16
C ALA A 143 -10.36 18.84 -6.63
N GLY A 144 -9.40 19.31 -7.42
CA GLY A 144 -7.98 19.27 -7.11
C GLY A 144 -7.13 19.23 -8.37
N GLN A 145 -5.82 19.27 -8.17
CA GLN A 145 -4.84 19.29 -9.25
C GLN A 145 -3.47 18.76 -8.82
N VAL A 146 -2.65 18.37 -9.79
CA VAL A 146 -1.21 18.15 -9.58
C VAL A 146 -0.50 19.50 -9.52
N ASP A 147 0.08 19.80 -8.36
CA ASP A 147 0.80 21.05 -8.10
C ASP A 147 2.30 20.95 -8.38
N ALA A 148 2.88 19.76 -8.27
CA ALA A 148 4.26 19.48 -8.66
C ALA A 148 4.40 18.00 -8.97
N ILE A 149 5.28 17.66 -9.92
CA ILE A 149 5.64 16.27 -10.20
C ILE A 149 7.05 16.23 -10.79
N THR A 150 7.85 15.29 -10.30
CA THR A 150 9.12 14.89 -10.89
C THR A 150 9.12 13.37 -11.03
N CYS A 151 9.42 12.88 -12.23
CA CYS A 151 9.41 11.45 -12.54
C CYS A 151 10.71 11.06 -13.24
N THR A 152 11.42 10.10 -12.66
CA THR A 152 12.44 9.27 -13.32
C THR A 152 12.06 7.80 -13.17
N PRO A 153 12.62 6.88 -13.97
CA PRO A 153 12.37 5.45 -13.78
C PRO A 153 12.61 4.98 -12.34
N GLU A 154 13.55 5.59 -11.63
CA GLU A 154 13.97 5.24 -10.28
C GLU A 154 13.17 5.94 -9.18
N HIS A 155 12.64 7.14 -9.42
CA HIS A 155 12.10 8.01 -8.37
C HIS A 155 10.88 8.81 -8.86
N LEU A 156 9.86 8.89 -8.01
CA LEU A 156 8.66 9.69 -8.21
C LEU A 156 8.44 10.60 -7.01
N SER A 157 8.33 11.89 -7.29
CA SER A 157 7.83 12.91 -6.37
C SER A 157 6.57 13.52 -6.98
N ILE A 158 5.48 13.57 -6.23
CA ILE A 158 4.24 14.23 -6.66
C ILE A 158 3.59 14.98 -5.50
N THR A 159 3.22 16.23 -5.75
CA THR A 159 2.40 17.05 -4.86
C THR A 159 1.04 17.26 -5.50
N TYR A 160 -0.01 16.86 -4.79
CA TYR A 160 -1.39 16.99 -5.21
C TYR A 160 -2.18 17.90 -4.26
N LYS A 161 -2.92 18.85 -4.82
CA LYS A 161 -3.84 19.72 -4.09
C LYS A 161 -5.27 19.20 -4.25
N ILE A 162 -6.00 19.11 -3.15
CA ILE A 162 -7.40 18.68 -3.11
C ILE A 162 -8.21 19.84 -2.54
N ASP A 163 -9.23 20.25 -3.27
CA ASP A 163 -10.08 21.38 -2.90
C ASP A 163 -11.10 20.97 -1.82
N ASP A 164 -11.39 21.87 -0.88
CA ASP A 164 -12.30 21.64 0.24
C ASP A 164 -13.73 21.22 -0.18
N LEU A 165 -14.21 21.77 -1.30
CA LEU A 165 -15.57 21.60 -1.82
C LEU A 165 -15.96 20.15 -2.08
N VAL A 166 -15.00 19.29 -2.41
CA VAL A 166 -15.26 17.87 -2.71
C VAL A 166 -15.05 16.95 -1.50
N ARG A 167 -14.56 17.48 -0.38
CA ARG A 167 -14.13 16.69 0.79
C ARG A 167 -15.25 16.46 1.81
N SER A 168 -16.42 16.02 1.32
CA SER A 168 -17.51 15.48 2.13
C SER A 168 -17.09 14.23 2.93
N GLU A 169 -17.78 13.93 4.02
CA GLU A 169 -17.48 12.76 4.86
C GLU A 169 -17.66 11.46 4.06
N GLY A 170 -16.61 10.63 3.99
CA GLY A 170 -16.63 9.37 3.23
C GLY A 170 -16.16 9.49 1.77
N SER A 171 -15.90 10.70 1.27
CA SER A 171 -15.26 10.91 -0.03
C SER A 171 -13.75 10.65 0.04
N TYR A 172 -13.13 10.41 -1.11
CA TYR A 172 -11.70 10.14 -1.19
C TYR A 172 -11.11 10.40 -2.57
N LEU A 173 -9.81 10.69 -2.60
CA LEU A 173 -9.00 10.72 -3.81
C LEU A 173 -8.26 9.39 -3.95
N ASP A 174 -8.38 8.74 -5.11
CA ASP A 174 -7.54 7.61 -5.51
C ASP A 174 -6.52 8.07 -6.56
N LEU A 175 -5.25 7.90 -6.24
CA LEU A 175 -4.14 8.05 -7.17
C LEU A 175 -3.70 6.66 -7.62
N SER A 176 -3.57 6.47 -8.93
CA SER A 176 -3.05 5.25 -9.55
C SER A 176 -1.82 5.59 -10.38
N PHE A 177 -0.73 4.85 -10.17
CA PHE A 177 0.55 5.04 -10.81
C PHE A 177 0.94 3.80 -11.61
N GLY A 178 1.30 4.00 -12.88
CA GLY A 178 1.78 2.96 -13.78
C GLY A 178 3.27 2.66 -13.56
N THR A 179 3.61 1.38 -13.61
CA THR A 179 5.00 0.92 -13.56
C THR A 179 5.26 -0.10 -14.67
N THR A 180 6.53 -0.30 -14.99
CA THR A 180 6.99 -1.38 -15.87
C THR A 180 7.75 -2.40 -15.03
N THR A 181 7.40 -3.68 -15.15
CA THR A 181 8.14 -4.75 -14.49
C THR A 181 9.44 -5.05 -15.24
N VAL A 182 10.51 -5.33 -14.52
CA VAL A 182 11.82 -5.68 -15.07
C VAL A 182 11.98 -7.20 -14.96
N THR A 183 11.93 -7.88 -16.10
CA THR A 183 12.10 -9.34 -16.20
C THR A 183 11.23 -10.10 -15.18
N PRO A 184 9.89 -10.05 -15.31
CA PRO A 184 8.98 -10.62 -14.32
C PRO A 184 9.21 -12.13 -14.13
N GLY A 185 9.57 -12.86 -15.19
CA GLY A 185 9.81 -14.31 -15.18
C GLY A 185 8.52 -15.13 -15.06
N SER A 186 8.58 -16.44 -15.27
CA SER A 186 7.40 -17.33 -15.23
C SER A 186 6.95 -17.71 -13.80
N GLY A 187 7.82 -17.52 -12.81
CA GLY A 187 7.56 -17.87 -11.41
C GLY A 187 6.69 -16.88 -10.64
N GLU A 188 6.29 -17.28 -9.43
CA GLU A 188 5.66 -16.39 -8.45
C GLU A 188 6.65 -15.32 -7.99
N ARG A 189 6.17 -14.10 -7.78
CA ARG A 189 7.00 -12.99 -7.32
C ARG A 189 6.21 -12.01 -6.48
N THR A 190 6.80 -11.56 -5.37
CA THR A 190 6.26 -10.46 -4.58
C THR A 190 6.90 -9.15 -5.02
N TYR A 191 6.06 -8.16 -5.29
CA TYR A 191 6.49 -6.77 -5.46
C TYR A 191 6.06 -5.96 -4.24
N SER A 192 6.86 -4.95 -3.89
CA SER A 192 6.60 -4.03 -2.78
C SER A 192 6.63 -2.59 -3.26
N PHE A 193 5.82 -1.77 -2.60
CA PHE A 193 5.74 -0.33 -2.74
C PHE A 193 5.75 0.31 -1.36
N SER A 194 6.65 1.26 -1.13
CA SER A 194 6.84 1.87 0.17
C SER A 194 6.95 3.40 0.08
N PRO A 195 5.87 4.10 -0.29
CA PRO A 195 5.88 5.55 -0.41
C PRO A 195 6.00 6.22 0.96
N THR A 196 6.57 7.41 0.95
CA THR A 196 6.46 8.39 2.03
C THR A 196 5.39 9.39 1.65
N VAL A 197 4.39 9.58 2.51
CA VAL A 197 3.28 10.51 2.30
C VAL A 197 3.28 11.57 3.39
N THR A 198 3.23 12.83 3.00
CA THR A 198 3.14 13.98 3.90
C THR A 198 1.91 14.79 3.54
N THR A 199 1.14 15.19 4.55
CA THR A 199 -0.07 15.98 4.33
C THR A 199 0.04 17.36 4.98
N SER A 200 -0.59 18.38 4.42
CA SER A 200 -0.60 19.72 5.02
C SER A 200 -1.40 19.80 6.32
N ALA A 201 -2.19 18.77 6.66
CA ALA A 201 -3.00 18.74 7.88
C ALA A 201 -2.15 18.56 9.14
N ASP A 202 -1.17 17.67 9.10
CA ASP A 202 -0.31 17.29 10.23
C ASP A 202 1.19 17.51 9.97
N ASN A 203 1.58 17.77 8.72
CA ASN A 203 2.97 17.94 8.26
C ASN A 203 3.91 16.81 8.70
N THR A 204 3.35 15.63 8.97
CA THR A 204 4.11 14.47 9.45
C THR A 204 4.23 13.48 8.31
N SER A 205 5.47 13.13 7.96
CA SER A 205 5.74 12.12 6.94
C SER A 205 5.44 10.73 7.47
N GLN A 206 4.59 10.01 6.74
CA GLN A 206 4.18 8.64 7.06
C GLN A 206 4.70 7.70 5.98
N LYS A 207 5.42 6.66 6.39
CA LYS A 207 5.84 5.59 5.49
C LYS A 207 4.75 4.52 5.45
N ILE A 208 4.24 4.23 4.26
CA ILE A 208 3.20 3.24 4.02
C ILE A 208 3.83 2.08 3.26
N THR A 209 3.26 0.87 3.34
CA THR A 209 3.73 -0.26 2.53
C THR A 209 2.55 -1.01 1.93
N ALA A 210 2.65 -1.32 0.64
CA ALA A 210 1.78 -2.26 -0.05
C ALA A 210 2.63 -3.36 -0.70
N THR A 211 2.06 -4.54 -0.80
CA THR A 211 2.65 -5.67 -1.53
C THR A 211 1.62 -6.26 -2.48
N VAL A 212 2.11 -6.80 -3.59
CA VAL A 212 1.28 -7.54 -4.54
C VAL A 212 2.01 -8.80 -5.00
N GLN A 213 1.26 -9.88 -5.17
CA GLN A 213 1.78 -11.15 -5.64
C GLN A 213 1.49 -11.31 -7.13
N LYS A 214 2.54 -11.51 -7.92
CA LYS A 214 2.44 -12.08 -9.26
C LYS A 214 2.28 -13.61 -9.10
N PRO A 215 1.22 -14.22 -9.64
CA PRO A 215 1.10 -15.67 -9.70
C PRO A 215 2.11 -16.27 -10.69
N ALA A 216 2.44 -17.55 -10.51
CA ALA A 216 3.13 -18.32 -11.54
C ALA A 216 2.22 -18.50 -12.78
N GLU A 217 2.77 -18.50 -13.99
CA GLU A 217 1.99 -18.56 -15.25
C GLU A 217 1.08 -19.81 -15.35
N ASN A 218 1.46 -20.90 -14.68
CA ASN A 218 0.70 -22.16 -14.65
C ASN A 218 -0.05 -22.38 -13.31
N ALA A 219 -0.25 -21.35 -12.51
CA ALA A 219 -1.07 -21.47 -11.30
C ALA A 219 -2.52 -21.74 -11.70
N ALA A 220 -3.10 -22.85 -11.23
CA ALA A 220 -4.52 -23.11 -11.41
C ALA A 220 -5.33 -21.97 -10.75
N PRO A 221 -6.45 -21.52 -11.37
CA PRO A 221 -7.32 -20.55 -10.73
C PRO A 221 -7.80 -21.11 -9.38
N ARG A 222 -7.61 -20.33 -8.31
CA ARG A 222 -8.16 -20.63 -6.98
C ARG A 222 -9.63 -20.27 -6.92
#